data_AF-A0A062UF84-F1
#
_entry.id   AF-A0A062UF84-F1
#
_cell.length_a   1.000
_cell.length_b   1.000
_cell.length_c   1.000
_cell.angle_alpha   90.00
_cell.angle_beta   90.00
_cell.angle_gamma   90.00
#
_symmetry.space_group_name_H-M   'P 1'
#
loop_
_entity.id
_entity.type
_entity.pdbx_description
1 polymer ?
#
loop_
_entity_poly.entity_id
_entity_poly.type
_entity_poly.pdbx_seq_one_letter_code
_entity_poly.pdbx_strand_id
1 'polypeptide(L)'
;MSDMSYLDPPIEIAATSPRLESIVSRMRSSGMRPYAASEPLDFNSTDPLLVDIASVSRTTLEQCARAGMMGLSRPIVILDVADAGLNLSDVITLRRDRDLAMLKGRLAALARREARNTEVAIRAETAREFGMTPLVSSSDSPPELIYVGEGSPLFLSLQGALKSRGVSLTAAISQSTVRDYLSSRRFAAALYDLTSEEALEAAYAGGAPDGDMLSSVPVFALVNGNSQASEAMQSIQAHADEVIECQDPAADVANRIETLAWKYYSMRPVSPTTALASTARDLATGLFSRRFLESHVERQLRAADRRAEPLSLVTLKLTGERRTERQILKAFAACLQPLLRETDCAAALSAGIFGISLPATPYRGGARLATRIATHLSEQPSLSDVVLSWRVVEKRAYHSAKTFLDAGLSGPFMRLEAA
;
A
#
# COMPACT_ATOMS: atom_id res chain seq x y z
N MET A 1 -27.08 -20.94 -5.42
CA MET A 1 -25.83 -20.15 -5.46
C MET A 1 -24.70 -21.11 -5.14
N SER A 2 -23.69 -21.21 -5.99
CA SER A 2 -22.51 -22.03 -5.70
C SER A 2 -21.79 -21.48 -4.47
N ASP A 3 -21.49 -22.33 -3.50
CA ASP A 3 -20.69 -21.98 -2.33
C ASP A 3 -19.26 -21.68 -2.79
N MET A 4 -18.93 -20.40 -2.90
CA MET A 4 -17.63 -19.89 -3.35
C MET A 4 -16.65 -19.68 -2.19
N SER A 5 -16.94 -20.23 -1.00
CA SER A 5 -16.08 -20.10 0.20
C SER A 5 -14.66 -20.65 0.01
N TYR A 6 -14.42 -21.48 -1.00
CA TYR A 6 -13.07 -21.93 -1.37
C TYR A 6 -12.19 -20.80 -1.96
N LEU A 7 -12.77 -19.68 -2.40
CA LEU A 7 -12.04 -18.48 -2.84
C LEU A 7 -11.69 -17.53 -1.69
N ASP A 8 -12.24 -17.75 -0.50
CA ASP A 8 -11.94 -16.91 0.65
C ASP A 8 -10.49 -17.14 1.12
N PRO A 9 -9.79 -16.06 1.54
CA PRO A 9 -8.40 -16.15 1.96
C PRO A 9 -8.25 -17.05 3.19
N PRO A 10 -7.27 -17.98 3.20
CA PRO A 10 -7.02 -18.86 4.32
C PRO A 10 -6.49 -18.11 5.54
N ILE A 11 -6.75 -18.65 6.74
CA ILE A 11 -6.13 -18.20 7.98
C ILE A 11 -6.04 -19.35 8.98
N GLU A 12 -4.88 -19.51 9.59
CA GLU A 12 -4.64 -20.50 10.64
C GLU A 12 -5.00 -19.92 12.01
N ILE A 13 -5.66 -20.71 12.86
CA ILE A 13 -6.16 -20.26 14.17
C ILE A 13 -5.51 -21.08 15.29
N ALA A 14 -4.64 -20.45 16.07
CA ALA A 14 -4.11 -20.97 17.32
C ALA A 14 -5.01 -20.51 18.48
N ALA A 15 -5.90 -21.41 18.92
CA ALA A 15 -6.81 -21.22 20.04
C ALA A 15 -7.25 -22.60 20.58
N THR A 16 -7.72 -22.67 21.81
CA THR A 16 -8.30 -23.90 22.39
C THR A 16 -9.84 -23.86 22.40
N SER A 17 -10.51 -25.02 22.34
CA SER A 17 -11.98 -25.09 22.46
C SER A 17 -12.40 -24.64 23.87
N PRO A 18 -13.49 -23.85 24.03
CA PRO A 18 -14.51 -23.48 23.04
C PRO A 18 -14.20 -22.23 22.20
N ARG A 19 -13.12 -21.49 22.50
CA ARG A 19 -12.79 -20.25 21.79
C ARG A 19 -12.48 -20.48 20.31
N LEU A 20 -11.79 -21.57 19.98
CA LEU A 20 -11.51 -21.97 18.60
C LEU A 20 -12.79 -22.00 17.75
N GLU A 21 -13.86 -22.63 18.23
CA GLU A 21 -15.12 -22.77 17.51
C GLU A 21 -15.80 -21.42 17.26
N SER A 22 -15.79 -20.55 18.27
CA SER A 22 -16.35 -19.20 18.17
C SER A 22 -15.61 -18.33 17.15
N ILE A 23 -14.27 -18.35 17.19
CA ILE A 23 -13.42 -17.60 16.25
C ILE A 23 -13.63 -18.12 14.83
N VAL A 24 -13.60 -19.44 14.62
CA VAL A 24 -13.81 -20.07 13.31
C VAL A 24 -15.17 -19.68 12.74
N SER A 25 -16.23 -19.69 13.55
CA SER A 25 -17.58 -19.29 13.11
C SER A 25 -17.62 -17.83 12.63
N ARG A 26 -17.09 -16.89 13.42
CA ARG A 26 -17.05 -15.45 13.07
C ARG A 26 -16.18 -15.14 11.85
N MET A 27 -15.06 -15.85 11.71
CA MET A 27 -14.16 -15.66 10.57
C MET A 27 -14.81 -16.15 9.28
N ARG A 28 -15.51 -17.30 9.30
CA ARG A 28 -16.29 -17.77 8.15
C ARG A 28 -17.37 -16.79 7.74
N SER A 29 -18.14 -16.23 8.69
CA SER A 29 -19.17 -15.23 8.38
C SER A 29 -18.59 -13.94 7.79
N SER A 30 -17.29 -13.69 7.97
CA SER A 30 -16.58 -12.50 7.47
C SER A 30 -15.85 -12.75 6.14
N GLY A 31 -16.13 -13.88 5.46
CA GLY A 31 -15.53 -14.21 4.16
C GLY A 31 -14.04 -14.52 4.26
N MET A 32 -13.65 -15.28 5.29
CA MET A 32 -12.31 -15.86 5.48
C MET A 32 -12.45 -17.38 5.57
N ARG A 33 -11.37 -18.11 5.25
CA ARG A 33 -11.31 -19.58 5.35
C ARG A 33 -10.44 -20.02 6.53
N PRO A 34 -10.98 -20.02 7.77
CA PRO A 34 -10.22 -20.41 8.95
C PRO A 34 -10.04 -21.92 9.06
N TYR A 35 -8.87 -22.34 9.54
CA TYR A 35 -8.56 -23.71 9.93
C TYR A 35 -7.73 -23.74 11.21
N ALA A 36 -7.80 -24.82 11.98
CA ALA A 36 -7.08 -24.95 13.24
C ALA A 36 -5.57 -25.03 13.01
N ALA A 37 -4.80 -24.44 13.92
CA ALA A 37 -3.35 -24.47 13.83
C ALA A 37 -2.76 -25.86 14.08
N SER A 38 -1.64 -26.12 13.41
CA SER A 38 -0.81 -27.29 13.67
C SER A 38 -0.14 -27.22 15.05
N GLU A 39 0.06 -28.38 15.68
CA GLU A 39 0.87 -28.51 16.90
C GLU A 39 2.07 -29.42 16.60
N PRO A 40 3.33 -28.92 16.65
CA PRO A 40 3.73 -27.54 16.94
C PRO A 40 3.41 -26.56 15.80
N LEU A 41 3.35 -25.26 16.11
CA LEU A 41 3.10 -24.20 15.13
C LEU A 41 4.18 -24.17 14.04
N ASP A 42 3.75 -24.20 12.78
CA ASP A 42 4.63 -23.95 11.64
C ASP A 42 4.73 -22.45 11.32
N PHE A 43 5.85 -21.84 11.70
CA PHE A 43 6.16 -20.45 11.39
C PHE A 43 6.72 -20.25 9.97
N ASN A 44 6.93 -21.31 9.19
CA ASN A 44 7.37 -21.23 7.79
C ASN A 44 6.21 -21.25 6.79
N SER A 45 4.97 -21.53 7.24
CA SER A 45 3.77 -21.39 6.42
C SER A 45 3.59 -19.95 5.92
N THR A 46 3.02 -19.76 4.73
CA THR A 46 2.73 -18.43 4.16
C THR A 46 1.38 -17.85 4.60
N ASP A 47 0.46 -18.70 5.06
CA ASP A 47 -0.89 -18.27 5.42
C ASP A 47 -0.84 -17.40 6.69
N PRO A 48 -1.73 -16.43 6.91
CA PRO A 48 -1.79 -15.68 8.16
C PRO A 48 -2.06 -16.58 9.38
N LEU A 49 -1.51 -16.23 10.55
CA LEU A 49 -1.76 -16.92 11.83
C LEU A 49 -2.48 -15.99 12.80
N LEU A 50 -3.64 -16.39 13.31
CA LEU A 50 -4.30 -15.75 14.44
C LEU A 50 -4.00 -16.51 15.73
N VAL A 51 -3.50 -15.81 16.73
CA VAL A 51 -3.20 -16.32 18.06
C VAL A 51 -4.15 -15.69 19.07
N ASP A 52 -5.00 -16.51 19.67
CA ASP A 52 -5.88 -16.11 20.76
C ASP A 52 -5.16 -16.26 22.10
N ILE A 53 -4.55 -15.17 22.57
CA ILE A 53 -3.64 -15.23 23.73
C ILE A 53 -4.34 -15.66 25.02
N ALA A 54 -5.66 -15.46 25.08
CA ALA A 54 -6.46 -15.85 26.23
C ALA A 54 -6.63 -17.38 26.37
N SER A 55 -6.45 -18.14 25.28
CA SER A 55 -6.72 -19.58 25.26
C SER A 55 -5.53 -20.46 24.93
N VAL A 56 -4.47 -19.91 24.31
CA VAL A 56 -3.26 -20.68 24.00
C VAL A 56 -2.34 -20.86 25.21
N SER A 57 -1.50 -21.89 25.14
CA SER A 57 -0.50 -22.17 26.17
C SER A 57 0.59 -21.10 26.25
N ARG A 58 1.23 -20.95 27.42
CA ARG A 58 2.40 -20.08 27.60
C ARG A 58 3.55 -20.43 26.63
N THR A 59 3.75 -21.73 26.37
CA THR A 59 4.77 -22.19 25.41
C THR A 59 4.52 -21.68 23.99
N THR A 60 3.25 -21.59 23.57
CA THR A 60 2.87 -21.01 22.28
C THR A 60 3.20 -19.52 22.23
N LEU A 61 2.92 -18.77 23.30
CA LEU A 61 3.25 -17.35 23.38
C LEU A 61 4.77 -17.09 23.31
N GLU A 62 5.56 -17.91 23.99
CA GLU A 62 7.02 -17.84 23.95
C GLU A 62 7.57 -18.16 22.54
N GLN A 63 6.95 -19.09 21.81
CA GLN A 63 7.27 -19.36 20.41
C GLN A 63 6.95 -18.17 19.51
N CYS A 64 5.78 -17.54 19.67
CA CYS A 64 5.40 -16.35 18.92
C CYS A 64 6.36 -15.18 19.20
N ALA A 65 6.74 -14.95 20.45
CA ALA A 65 7.71 -13.91 20.80
C ALA A 65 9.08 -14.16 20.18
N ARG A 66 9.56 -15.42 20.18
CA ARG A 66 10.82 -15.80 19.55
C ARG A 66 10.77 -15.61 18.03
N ALA A 67 9.68 -16.02 17.38
CA ALA A 67 9.48 -15.79 15.96
C ALA A 67 9.48 -14.29 15.62
N GLY A 68 8.80 -13.47 16.43
CA GLY A 68 8.81 -12.01 16.29
C GLY A 68 10.21 -11.41 16.33
N MET A 69 11.06 -11.86 17.25
CA MET A 69 12.46 -11.41 17.34
C MET A 69 13.33 -11.83 16.15
N MET A 70 13.06 -12.98 15.54
CA MET A 70 13.80 -13.48 14.38
C MET A 70 13.32 -12.88 13.04
N GLY A 71 12.21 -12.15 13.06
CA GLY A 71 11.50 -11.69 11.86
C GLY A 71 10.41 -12.69 11.47
N LEU A 72 9.22 -12.16 11.20
CA LEU A 72 8.05 -12.96 10.86
C LEU A 72 8.04 -13.31 9.37
N SER A 73 8.02 -14.61 9.05
CA SER A 73 7.87 -15.11 7.67
C SER A 73 6.41 -15.13 7.20
N ARG A 74 5.46 -14.89 8.10
CA ARG A 74 4.02 -14.89 7.86
C ARG A 74 3.32 -13.80 8.66
N PRO A 75 2.19 -13.26 8.19
CA PRO A 75 1.39 -12.33 8.96
C PRO A 75 0.90 -12.95 10.28
N ILE A 76 1.17 -12.29 11.41
CA ILE A 76 0.63 -12.69 12.72
C ILE A 76 -0.44 -11.70 13.19
N VAL A 77 -1.52 -12.27 13.71
CA VAL A 77 -2.65 -11.56 14.30
C VAL A 77 -2.73 -11.99 15.76
N ILE A 78 -2.74 -11.03 16.67
CA ILE A 78 -2.92 -11.26 18.10
C ILE A 78 -4.34 -10.85 18.45
N LEU A 79 -5.12 -11.78 18.96
CA LEU A 79 -6.39 -11.47 19.60
C LEU A 79 -6.15 -11.35 21.11
N ASP A 80 -6.09 -10.09 21.58
CA ASP A 80 -5.79 -9.72 22.96
C ASP A 80 -7.01 -9.04 23.59
N VAL A 81 -7.99 -9.87 23.95
CA VAL A 81 -9.23 -9.39 24.61
C VAL A 81 -9.00 -9.06 26.09
N ALA A 82 -7.96 -9.63 26.69
CA ALA A 82 -7.65 -9.49 28.12
C ALA A 82 -6.70 -8.33 28.44
N ASP A 83 -6.26 -7.59 27.41
CA ASP A 83 -5.20 -6.58 27.49
C ASP A 83 -3.92 -7.08 28.17
N ALA A 84 -3.49 -8.29 27.81
CA ALA A 84 -2.29 -8.90 28.39
C ALA A 84 -0.99 -8.22 27.92
N GLY A 85 -1.06 -7.37 26.88
CA GLY A 85 0.02 -6.45 26.53
C GLY A 85 1.17 -7.09 25.74
N LEU A 86 0.91 -8.15 24.96
CA LEU A 86 1.93 -8.75 24.11
C LEU A 86 2.29 -7.80 22.96
N ASN A 87 3.37 -7.03 23.11
CA ASN A 87 3.80 -6.04 22.13
C ASN A 87 4.81 -6.67 21.15
N LEU A 88 4.31 -7.19 20.04
CA LEU A 88 5.15 -7.64 18.92
C LEU A 88 5.17 -6.56 17.84
N SER A 89 6.34 -6.32 17.25
CA SER A 89 6.45 -5.47 16.06
C SER A 89 5.80 -6.16 14.86
N ASP A 90 5.12 -5.36 14.03
CA ASP A 90 4.56 -5.79 12.74
C ASP A 90 3.45 -6.87 12.79
N VAL A 91 2.77 -6.98 13.93
CA VAL A 91 1.56 -7.80 14.08
C VAL A 91 0.28 -6.97 14.02
N ILE A 92 -0.84 -7.62 13.68
CA ILE A 92 -2.17 -7.05 13.82
C ILE A 92 -2.69 -7.40 15.20
N THR A 93 -2.81 -6.42 16.09
CA THR A 93 -3.51 -6.62 17.37
C THR A 93 -4.99 -6.28 17.23
N LEU A 94 -5.85 -7.20 17.68
CA LEU A 94 -7.29 -7.03 17.82
C LEU A 94 -7.63 -7.10 19.32
N ARG A 95 -8.43 -6.16 19.80
CA ARG A 95 -8.78 -6.05 21.23
C ARG A 95 -10.17 -6.60 21.56
N ARG A 96 -10.99 -6.89 20.54
CA ARG A 96 -12.37 -7.35 20.70
C ARG A 96 -12.72 -8.42 19.67
N ASP A 97 -13.55 -9.37 20.05
CA ASP A 97 -14.04 -10.42 19.15
C ASP A 97 -14.83 -9.87 17.94
N ARG A 98 -15.52 -8.73 18.11
CA ARG A 98 -16.25 -8.08 17.01
C ARG A 98 -15.33 -7.55 15.91
N ASP A 99 -14.08 -7.24 16.25
CA ASP A 99 -13.09 -6.66 15.32
C ASP A 99 -12.53 -7.73 14.36
N LEU A 100 -12.81 -9.02 14.61
CA LEU A 100 -12.47 -10.13 13.71
C LEU A 100 -13.06 -9.94 12.30
N ALA A 101 -14.23 -9.28 12.20
CA ALA A 101 -14.87 -9.01 10.91
C ALA A 101 -14.01 -8.13 9.98
N MET A 102 -13.14 -7.29 10.54
CA MET A 102 -12.27 -6.38 9.79
C MET A 102 -10.94 -7.02 9.40
N LEU A 103 -10.65 -8.24 9.88
CA LEU A 103 -9.33 -8.84 9.75
C LEU A 103 -8.91 -9.06 8.31
N LYS A 104 -9.86 -9.42 7.43
CA LYS A 104 -9.60 -9.57 5.98
C LYS A 104 -8.98 -8.31 5.38
N GLY A 105 -9.58 -7.16 5.66
CA GLY A 105 -9.09 -5.88 5.17
C GLY A 105 -7.75 -5.51 5.81
N ARG A 106 -7.62 -5.69 7.14
CA ARG A 106 -6.38 -5.43 7.89
C ARG A 106 -5.19 -6.23 7.34
N LEU A 107 -5.41 -7.51 7.02
CA LEU A 107 -4.40 -8.37 6.37
C LEU A 107 -4.04 -7.86 4.97
N ALA A 108 -5.03 -7.41 4.19
CA ALA A 108 -4.76 -6.79 2.90
C ALA A 108 -3.97 -5.47 3.02
N ALA A 109 -4.22 -4.66 4.06
CA ALA A 109 -3.44 -3.45 4.35
C ALA A 109 -1.99 -3.79 4.73
N LEU A 110 -1.81 -4.81 5.59
CA LEU A 110 -0.48 -5.32 5.96
C LEU A 110 0.29 -5.82 4.73
N ALA A 111 -0.35 -6.62 3.86
CA ALA A 111 0.27 -7.10 2.62
C ALA A 111 0.66 -5.94 1.69
N ARG A 112 -0.20 -4.92 1.55
CA ARG A 112 0.14 -3.68 0.80
C ARG A 112 1.37 -2.98 1.39
N ARG A 113 1.45 -2.85 2.72
CA ARG A 113 2.60 -2.26 3.41
C ARG A 113 3.87 -3.06 3.15
N GLU A 114 3.81 -4.38 3.23
CA GLU A 114 4.96 -5.24 3.02
C GLU A 114 5.45 -5.23 1.56
N ALA A 115 4.52 -5.20 0.61
CA ALA A 115 4.82 -5.02 -0.81
C ALA A 115 5.51 -3.67 -1.06
N ARG A 116 5.04 -2.57 -0.43
CA ARG A 116 5.72 -1.27 -0.47
C ARG A 116 7.15 -1.36 0.06
N ASN A 117 7.34 -1.93 1.25
CA ASN A 117 8.66 -2.07 1.89
C ASN A 117 9.64 -2.90 1.04
N THR A 118 9.15 -3.99 0.46
CA THR A 118 9.93 -4.84 -0.44
C THR A 118 10.39 -4.05 -1.66
N GLU A 119 9.49 -3.27 -2.25
CA GLU A 119 9.79 -2.42 -3.40
C GLU A 119 10.82 -1.33 -3.07
N VAL A 120 10.75 -0.73 -1.87
CA VAL A 120 11.79 0.21 -1.37
C VAL A 120 13.17 -0.42 -1.41
N ALA A 121 13.29 -1.61 -0.82
CA ALA A 121 14.55 -2.33 -0.70
C ALA A 121 15.11 -2.67 -2.08
N ILE A 122 14.26 -3.19 -2.97
CA ILE A 122 14.62 -3.53 -4.35
C ILE A 122 15.10 -2.28 -5.10
N ARG A 123 14.36 -1.17 -5.03
CA ARG A 123 14.72 0.07 -5.72
C ARG A 123 16.02 0.66 -5.19
N ALA A 124 16.26 0.62 -3.88
CA ALA A 124 17.52 1.06 -3.29
C ALA A 124 18.70 0.18 -3.75
N GLU A 125 18.49 -1.12 -3.92
CA GLU A 125 19.50 -2.02 -4.49
C GLU A 125 19.78 -1.74 -5.96
N THR A 126 18.74 -1.58 -6.78
CA THR A 126 18.91 -1.19 -8.19
C THR A 126 19.61 0.16 -8.29
N ALA A 127 19.22 1.16 -7.49
CA ALA A 127 19.85 2.48 -7.48
C ALA A 127 21.37 2.39 -7.22
N ARG A 128 21.78 1.59 -6.22
CA ARG A 128 23.20 1.36 -5.89
C ARG A 128 23.99 0.77 -7.05
N GLU A 129 23.42 -0.18 -7.80
CA GLU A 129 24.05 -0.76 -8.98
C GLU A 129 24.36 0.29 -10.06
N PHE A 130 23.54 1.33 -10.16
CA PHE A 130 23.72 2.42 -11.12
C PHE A 130 24.53 3.59 -10.54
N GLY A 131 25.21 3.41 -9.40
CA GLY A 131 25.99 4.46 -8.76
C GLY A 131 25.14 5.59 -8.16
N MET A 132 23.83 5.38 -8.04
CA MET A 132 22.97 6.32 -7.30
C MET A 132 23.05 5.96 -5.83
N THR A 133 23.42 6.93 -5.00
CA THR A 133 23.20 6.81 -3.56
C THR A 133 21.71 6.96 -3.30
N PRO A 134 21.04 5.96 -2.72
CA PRO A 134 19.68 6.16 -2.22
C PRO A 134 19.75 7.33 -1.23
N LEU A 135 18.90 8.34 -1.39
CA LEU A 135 18.65 9.28 -0.29
C LEU A 135 18.12 8.45 0.88
N VAL A 136 18.98 8.11 1.83
CA VAL A 136 18.46 7.89 3.18
C VAL A 136 17.75 9.19 3.48
N SER A 137 16.43 9.15 3.65
CA SER A 137 15.71 10.33 4.12
C SER A 137 16.41 10.72 5.41
N SER A 138 17.20 11.79 5.37
CA SER A 138 17.78 12.32 6.59
C SER A 138 16.58 12.58 7.50
N SER A 139 16.58 11.91 8.65
CA SER A 139 15.57 12.05 9.70
C SER A 139 15.43 13.48 10.23
N ASP A 140 16.14 14.46 9.65
CA ASP A 140 16.18 15.85 10.09
C ASP A 140 14.86 16.59 9.90
N SER A 141 14.05 16.20 8.89
CA SER A 141 12.70 16.72 8.77
C SER A 141 11.73 15.80 9.50
N PRO A 142 10.96 16.32 10.47
CA PRO A 142 10.00 15.50 11.21
C PRO A 142 8.88 15.01 10.28
N PRO A 143 8.23 13.87 10.62
CA PRO A 143 7.12 13.37 9.85
C PRO A 143 5.97 14.39 9.85
N GLU A 144 5.38 14.56 8.68
CA GLU A 144 4.20 15.40 8.48
C GLU A 144 2.98 14.52 8.23
N LEU A 145 1.89 14.80 8.94
CA LEU A 145 0.65 14.05 8.90
C LEU A 145 -0.45 14.89 8.27
N ILE A 146 -1.37 14.23 7.57
CA ILE A 146 -2.60 14.87 7.07
C ILE A 146 -3.78 14.36 7.90
N TYR A 147 -4.53 15.27 8.49
CA TYR A 147 -5.79 14.96 9.15
C TYR A 147 -6.92 15.07 8.13
N VAL A 148 -7.67 14.00 7.97
CA VAL A 148 -8.80 13.93 7.07
C VAL A 148 -10.07 13.86 7.89
N GLY A 149 -10.76 15.00 7.94
CA GLY A 149 -11.84 15.24 8.87
C GLY A 149 -12.11 16.74 9.00
N GLU A 150 -13.15 17.07 9.77
CA GLU A 150 -13.42 18.46 10.15
C GLU A 150 -12.49 18.95 11.27
N GLY A 151 -12.55 20.25 11.57
CA GLY A 151 -11.81 20.85 12.70
C GLY A 151 -12.41 20.48 14.05
N SER A 152 -12.43 19.20 14.39
CA SER A 152 -13.03 18.66 15.62
C SER A 152 -12.20 18.97 16.88
N PRO A 153 -12.79 18.87 18.09
CA PRO A 153 -12.03 18.96 19.34
C PRO A 153 -10.88 17.94 19.42
N LEU A 154 -11.06 16.76 18.80
CA LEU A 154 -10.02 15.75 18.66
C LEU A 154 -8.87 16.28 17.80
N PHE A 155 -9.16 16.87 16.64
CA PHE A 155 -8.14 17.48 15.78
C PHE A 155 -7.32 18.53 16.54
N LEU A 156 -7.97 19.46 17.25
CA LEU A 156 -7.27 20.50 18.01
C LEU A 156 -6.39 19.93 19.12
N SER A 157 -6.89 18.93 19.83
CA SER A 157 -6.16 18.24 20.90
C SER A 157 -4.93 17.52 20.35
N LEU A 158 -5.09 16.78 19.25
CA LEU A 158 -4.00 16.08 18.57
C LEU A 158 -2.99 17.04 17.95
N GLN A 159 -3.45 18.13 17.33
CA GLN A 159 -2.58 19.13 16.72
C GLN A 159 -1.63 19.74 17.76
N GLY A 160 -2.14 20.14 18.93
CA GLY A 160 -1.32 20.67 20.01
C GLY A 160 -0.33 19.62 20.56
N ALA A 161 -0.81 18.41 20.83
CA ALA A 161 0.01 17.33 21.39
C ALA A 161 1.11 16.87 20.42
N LEU A 162 0.81 16.70 19.13
CA LEU A 162 1.77 16.30 18.10
C LEU A 162 2.78 17.41 17.78
N LYS A 163 2.33 18.67 17.72
CA LYS A 163 3.22 19.81 17.52
C LYS A 163 4.27 19.93 18.63
N SER A 164 3.90 19.66 19.88
CA SER A 164 4.85 19.64 21.00
C SER A 164 5.90 18.52 20.90
N ARG A 165 5.65 17.50 20.07
CA ARG A 165 6.53 16.37 19.76
C ARG A 165 7.27 16.53 18.42
N GLY A 166 7.15 17.69 17.79
CA GLY A 166 7.80 17.99 16.51
C GLY A 166 7.09 17.42 15.27
N VAL A 167 5.96 16.72 15.43
CA VAL A 167 5.18 16.17 14.30
C VAL A 167 4.17 17.22 13.82
N SER A 168 4.18 17.57 12.54
CA SER A 168 3.21 18.50 11.97
C SER A 168 1.91 17.79 11.56
N LEU A 169 0.77 18.43 11.78
CA LEU A 169 -0.55 17.93 11.39
C LEU A 169 -1.26 18.98 10.51
N THR A 170 -1.44 18.68 9.24
CA THR A 170 -2.16 19.51 8.27
C THR A 170 -3.60 19.04 8.15
N ALA A 171 -4.58 19.90 8.36
CA ALA A 171 -6.00 19.55 8.16
C ALA A 171 -6.41 19.61 6.69
N ALA A 172 -7.20 18.64 6.26
CA ALA A 172 -7.83 18.59 4.96
C ALA A 172 -9.31 18.23 5.12
N ILE A 173 -10.16 19.22 4.91
CA ILE A 173 -11.61 19.16 5.21
C ILE A 173 -12.46 18.61 4.06
N SER A 174 -11.86 18.32 2.90
CA SER A 174 -12.58 17.78 1.74
C SER A 174 -11.70 16.83 0.92
N GLN A 175 -12.34 15.93 0.16
CA GLN A 175 -11.62 15.02 -0.74
C GLN A 175 -10.73 15.73 -1.76
N SER A 176 -11.19 16.86 -2.34
CA SER A 176 -10.39 17.61 -3.31
C SER A 176 -9.16 18.19 -2.63
N THR A 177 -9.29 18.76 -1.44
CA THR A 177 -8.16 19.27 -0.65
C THR A 177 -7.17 18.16 -0.30
N VAL A 178 -7.65 16.97 0.08
CA VAL A 178 -6.77 15.81 0.34
C VAL A 178 -5.98 15.46 -0.92
N ARG A 179 -6.65 15.36 -2.07
CA ARG A 179 -6.00 15.04 -3.36
C ARG A 179 -4.94 16.07 -3.73
N ASP A 180 -5.26 17.35 -3.62
CA ASP A 180 -4.34 18.45 -3.93
C ASP A 180 -3.10 18.40 -3.03
N TYR A 181 -3.29 18.16 -1.73
CA TYR A 181 -2.18 18.00 -0.80
C TYR A 181 -1.34 16.75 -1.09
N LEU A 182 -1.96 15.60 -1.34
CA LEU A 182 -1.23 14.37 -1.67
C LEU A 182 -0.47 14.47 -3.01
N SER A 183 -0.93 15.32 -3.93
CA SER A 183 -0.24 15.55 -5.21
C SER A 183 0.98 16.47 -5.10
N SER A 184 1.00 17.37 -4.12
CA SER A 184 2.00 18.43 -3.98
C SER A 184 2.97 18.23 -2.81
N ARG A 185 2.56 17.47 -1.80
CA ARG A 185 3.28 17.25 -0.54
C ARG A 185 3.29 15.78 -0.19
N ARG A 186 4.23 15.37 0.67
CA ARG A 186 4.38 13.98 1.10
C ARG A 186 4.07 13.84 2.58
N PHE A 187 3.06 13.05 2.90
CA PHE A 187 2.62 12.79 4.28
C PHE A 187 3.07 11.42 4.76
N ALA A 188 3.36 11.27 6.06
CA ALA A 188 3.85 10.04 6.68
C ALA A 188 2.70 9.05 6.87
N ALA A 189 1.53 9.59 7.20
CA ALA A 189 0.26 8.90 7.22
C ALA A 189 -0.88 9.92 7.06
N ALA A 190 -2.04 9.42 6.67
CA ALA A 190 -3.32 10.11 6.73
C ALA A 190 -4.12 9.62 7.93
N LEU A 191 -4.60 10.55 8.77
CA LEU A 191 -5.39 10.28 9.95
C LEU A 191 -6.86 10.48 9.59
N TYR A 192 -7.62 9.40 9.63
CA TYR A 192 -9.05 9.39 9.31
C TYR A 192 -9.85 9.49 10.60
N ASP A 193 -10.59 10.57 10.78
CA ASP A 193 -11.51 10.72 11.91
C ASP A 193 -12.76 9.88 11.69
N LEU A 194 -12.84 8.74 12.38
CA LEU A 194 -13.99 7.83 12.39
C LEU A 194 -14.60 7.76 13.79
N THR A 195 -14.47 8.84 14.57
CA THR A 195 -14.99 8.89 15.94
C THR A 195 -16.49 9.21 16.02
N SER A 196 -17.04 9.90 15.01
CA SER A 196 -18.48 10.12 14.83
C SER A 196 -18.90 10.09 13.35
N GLU A 197 -20.18 9.80 13.10
CA GLU A 197 -20.72 9.71 11.74
C GLU A 197 -20.86 11.10 11.11
N GLU A 198 -21.18 12.09 11.93
CA GLU A 198 -21.22 13.50 11.52
C GLU A 198 -19.85 13.98 11.02
N ALA A 199 -18.76 13.59 11.69
CA ALA A 199 -17.41 13.93 11.27
C ALA A 199 -17.05 13.30 9.92
N LEU A 200 -17.51 12.07 9.68
CA LEU A 200 -17.33 11.37 8.40
C LEU A 200 -18.17 12.04 7.29
N GLU A 201 -19.45 12.29 7.52
CA GLU A 201 -20.33 12.93 6.52
C GLU A 201 -19.85 14.34 6.16
N ALA A 202 -19.44 15.13 7.16
CA ALA A 202 -18.90 16.48 6.95
C ALA A 202 -17.63 16.47 6.08
N ALA A 203 -16.73 15.51 6.30
CA ALA A 203 -15.50 15.37 5.51
C ALA A 203 -15.75 14.79 4.10
N TYR A 204 -16.88 14.09 3.91
CA TYR A 204 -17.17 13.26 2.74
C TYR A 204 -18.58 13.42 2.19
N ALA A 205 -19.07 14.65 2.05
CA ALA A 205 -20.36 14.95 1.41
C ALA A 205 -20.50 14.42 -0.05
N GLY A 206 -19.45 13.82 -0.63
CA GLY A 206 -19.44 13.13 -1.94
C GLY A 206 -19.11 11.63 -1.90
N GLY A 207 -19.11 10.98 -0.73
CA GLY A 207 -18.85 9.54 -0.55
C GLY A 207 -17.50 9.21 0.10
N ALA A 208 -17.32 7.98 0.58
CA ALA A 208 -16.04 7.53 1.14
C ALA A 208 -14.92 7.60 0.08
N PRO A 209 -13.65 7.87 0.47
CA PRO A 209 -12.58 7.94 -0.50
C PRO A 209 -12.33 6.57 -1.13
N ASP A 210 -12.18 6.57 -2.46
CA ASP A 210 -11.82 5.37 -3.19
C ASP A 210 -10.52 4.77 -2.65
N GLY A 211 -10.47 3.44 -2.51
CA GLY A 211 -9.29 2.72 -2.02
C GLY A 211 -8.01 2.97 -2.82
N ASP A 212 -8.12 3.53 -4.03
CA ASP A 212 -6.97 3.94 -4.85
C ASP A 212 -6.34 5.26 -4.35
N MET A 213 -7.13 6.19 -3.79
CA MET A 213 -6.64 7.42 -3.16
C MET A 213 -5.87 7.13 -1.88
N LEU A 214 -6.30 6.09 -1.14
CA LEU A 214 -5.66 5.60 0.09
C LEU A 214 -4.41 4.74 -0.17
N SER A 215 -4.14 4.37 -1.43
CA SER A 215 -3.06 3.44 -1.75
C SER A 215 -1.66 4.07 -1.69
N SER A 216 -1.58 5.41 -1.78
CA SER A 216 -0.33 6.17 -1.88
C SER A 216 0.24 6.59 -0.52
N VAL A 217 -0.55 6.57 0.56
CA VAL A 217 -0.14 6.98 1.90
C VAL A 217 -0.70 6.00 2.95
N PRO A 218 0.05 5.65 4.01
CA PRO A 218 -0.49 4.86 5.10
C PRO A 218 -1.72 5.51 5.74
N VAL A 219 -2.72 4.71 6.11
CA VAL A 219 -3.98 5.17 6.67
C VAL A 219 -4.10 4.77 8.15
N PHE A 220 -4.27 5.75 9.02
CA PHE A 220 -4.53 5.56 10.45
C PHE A 220 -6.00 5.91 10.73
N ALA A 221 -6.81 4.90 11.06
CA ALA A 221 -8.19 5.09 11.44
C ALA A 221 -8.29 5.46 12.94
N LEU A 222 -8.75 6.67 13.23
CA LEU A 222 -9.04 7.15 14.57
C LEU A 222 -10.47 6.73 14.92
N VAL A 223 -10.64 5.92 15.96
CA VAL A 223 -11.94 5.34 16.31
C VAL A 223 -12.32 5.61 17.75
N ASN A 224 -13.62 5.76 17.99
CA ASN A 224 -14.16 5.71 19.34
C ASN A 224 -14.57 4.26 19.64
N GLY A 225 -13.83 3.59 20.53
CA GLY A 225 -14.00 2.15 20.77
C GLY A 225 -15.34 1.76 21.40
N ASN A 226 -16.17 2.71 21.84
CA ASN A 226 -17.52 2.43 22.35
C ASN A 226 -18.64 2.65 21.32
N SER A 227 -18.35 3.30 20.19
CA SER A 227 -19.35 3.61 19.17
C SER A 227 -19.61 2.41 18.25
N GLN A 228 -20.86 2.22 17.82
CA GLN A 228 -21.16 1.33 16.72
C GLN A 228 -20.69 1.98 15.42
N ALA A 229 -19.79 1.31 14.70
CA ALA A 229 -19.30 1.79 13.41
C ALA A 229 -20.36 1.53 12.33
N SER A 230 -20.73 2.56 11.58
CA SER A 230 -21.56 2.39 10.38
C SER A 230 -20.82 1.62 9.29
N GLU A 231 -21.53 1.14 8.27
CA GLU A 231 -20.93 0.36 7.18
C GLU A 231 -19.79 1.11 6.47
N ALA A 232 -19.94 2.43 6.29
CA ALA A 232 -18.91 3.29 5.70
C ALA A 232 -17.65 3.36 6.57
N MET A 233 -17.80 3.52 7.90
CA MET A 233 -16.68 3.50 8.83
C MET A 233 -15.97 2.14 8.82
N GLN A 234 -16.72 1.04 8.88
CA GLN A 234 -16.17 -0.31 8.86
C GLN A 234 -15.36 -0.57 7.58
N SER A 235 -15.85 -0.08 6.43
CA SER A 235 -15.13 -0.16 5.16
C SER A 235 -13.79 0.57 5.22
N ILE A 236 -13.74 1.80 5.73
CA ILE A 236 -12.49 2.56 5.85
C ILE A 236 -11.55 1.90 6.87
N GLN A 237 -12.05 1.51 8.05
CA GLN A 237 -11.25 0.86 9.07
C GLN A 237 -10.67 -0.47 8.58
N ALA A 238 -11.43 -1.23 7.77
CA ALA A 238 -10.93 -2.45 7.14
C ALA A 238 -9.77 -2.17 6.18
N HIS A 239 -9.68 -0.98 5.57
CA HIS A 239 -8.57 -0.62 4.68
C HIS A 239 -7.40 0.06 5.39
N ALA A 240 -7.56 0.43 6.66
CA ALA A 240 -6.55 1.13 7.44
C ALA A 240 -5.33 0.26 7.73
N ASP A 241 -4.14 0.86 7.65
CA ASP A 241 -2.90 0.23 8.06
C ASP A 241 -2.83 0.12 9.59
N GLU A 242 -3.39 1.10 10.31
CA GLU A 242 -3.45 1.13 11.77
C GLU A 242 -4.83 1.58 12.27
N VAL A 243 -5.31 0.99 13.37
CA VAL A 243 -6.55 1.41 14.07
C VAL A 243 -6.16 1.91 15.46
N ILE A 244 -6.51 3.16 15.74
CA ILE A 244 -6.10 3.88 16.94
C ILE A 244 -7.36 4.27 17.71
N GLU A 245 -7.49 3.75 18.92
CA GLU A 245 -8.59 4.14 19.80
C GLU A 245 -8.29 5.50 20.44
N CYS A 246 -9.23 6.43 20.35
CA CYS A 246 -9.08 7.79 20.86
C CYS A 246 -9.80 8.01 22.20
N GLN A 247 -10.01 6.93 22.98
CA GLN A 247 -10.62 6.99 24.30
C GLN A 247 -9.62 7.41 25.39
N ASP A 248 -8.34 7.15 25.14
CA ASP A 248 -7.24 7.50 26.03
C ASP A 248 -6.96 9.02 26.01
N PRO A 249 -6.26 9.56 27.03
CA PRO A 249 -5.82 10.95 27.03
C PRO A 249 -5.09 11.32 25.73
N ALA A 250 -5.35 12.52 25.21
CA ALA A 250 -4.80 12.97 23.93
C ALA A 250 -3.26 12.88 23.83
N ALA A 251 -2.55 12.98 24.96
CA ALA A 251 -1.11 12.83 25.03
C ALA A 251 -0.64 11.40 24.70
N ASP A 252 -1.37 10.38 25.14
CA ASP A 252 -1.05 8.97 24.92
C ASP A 252 -1.38 8.57 23.49
N VAL A 253 -2.54 9.01 22.99
CA VAL A 253 -2.94 8.86 21.59
C VAL A 253 -1.90 9.52 20.67
N ALA A 254 -1.47 10.75 20.98
CA ALA A 254 -0.43 11.44 20.22
C ALA A 254 0.92 10.73 20.25
N ASN A 255 1.33 10.18 21.40
CA ASN A 255 2.56 9.38 21.52
C ASN A 255 2.52 8.13 20.62
N ARG A 256 1.36 7.45 20.57
CA ARG A 256 1.15 6.30 19.69
C ARG A 256 1.20 6.71 18.22
N ILE A 257 0.51 7.79 17.85
CA ILE A 257 0.52 8.33 16.48
C ILE A 257 1.95 8.71 16.07
N GLU A 258 2.70 9.39 16.92
CA GLU A 258 4.09 9.77 16.67
C GLU A 258 4.97 8.54 16.41
N THR A 259 4.90 7.53 17.28
CA THR A 259 5.68 6.29 17.14
C THR A 259 5.38 5.61 15.81
N LEU A 260 4.11 5.51 15.44
CA LEU A 260 3.68 4.97 14.16
C LEU A 260 4.14 5.86 13.00
N ALA A 261 4.00 7.18 13.11
CA ALA A 261 4.42 8.11 12.07
C ALA A 261 5.91 7.96 11.76
N TRP A 262 6.78 7.88 12.78
CA TRP A 262 8.21 7.64 12.60
C TRP A 262 8.51 6.28 11.99
N LYS A 263 7.82 5.21 12.45
CA LYS A 263 7.94 3.87 11.87
C LYS A 263 7.65 3.90 10.36
N TYR A 264 6.49 4.43 9.97
CA TYR A 264 6.08 4.50 8.56
C TYR A 264 6.92 5.48 7.75
N TYR A 265 7.37 6.59 8.35
CA TYR A 265 8.29 7.53 7.72
C TYR A 265 9.64 6.89 7.38
N SER A 266 10.18 6.07 8.29
CA SER A 266 11.48 5.40 8.11
C SER A 266 11.45 4.28 7.06
N MET A 267 10.27 3.71 6.79
CA MET A 267 10.07 2.65 5.79
C MET A 267 9.76 3.19 4.39
N ARG A 268 9.80 4.51 4.18
CA ARG A 268 9.41 5.12 2.91
C ARG A 268 10.31 4.72 1.74
N PRO A 269 9.76 4.59 0.52
CA PRO A 269 10.54 4.40 -0.68
C PRO A 269 11.53 5.54 -0.87
N VAL A 270 12.82 5.19 -0.77
CA VAL A 270 13.88 6.11 -1.13
C VAL A 270 13.72 6.49 -2.60
N SER A 271 13.43 7.75 -2.84
CA SER A 271 13.56 8.32 -4.18
C SER A 271 15.05 8.57 -4.41
N PRO A 272 15.70 7.89 -5.38
CA PRO A 272 17.12 8.07 -5.58
C PRO A 272 17.38 9.49 -6.10
N THR A 273 18.40 10.16 -5.54
CA THR A 273 18.77 11.54 -5.93
C THR A 273 19.02 11.63 -7.42
N THR A 274 18.44 12.66 -8.03
CA THR A 274 18.59 13.02 -9.46
C THR A 274 20.03 13.38 -9.85
N ALA A 275 20.93 13.56 -8.88
CA ALA A 275 22.16 14.30 -9.09
C ALA A 275 23.30 13.53 -9.78
N LEU A 276 23.33 12.18 -9.79
CA LEU A 276 24.63 11.49 -9.98
C LEU A 276 24.71 10.27 -10.90
N ALA A 277 23.68 9.85 -11.65
CA ALA A 277 23.86 8.77 -12.63
C ALA A 277 23.10 8.99 -13.93
N SER A 278 23.79 9.49 -14.96
CA SER A 278 23.28 9.64 -16.33
C SER A 278 22.83 8.30 -16.96
N THR A 279 23.27 7.16 -16.41
CA THR A 279 22.93 5.82 -16.89
C THR A 279 21.61 5.30 -16.33
N ALA A 280 21.15 5.82 -15.19
CA ALA A 280 19.92 5.37 -14.53
C ALA A 280 18.67 6.00 -15.13
N ARG A 281 18.79 7.19 -15.75
CA ARG A 281 17.66 7.95 -16.30
C ARG A 281 17.82 8.24 -17.78
N ASP A 282 16.70 8.33 -18.46
CA ASP A 282 16.64 8.78 -19.84
C ASP A 282 16.65 10.33 -19.91
N LEU A 283 17.52 10.90 -20.75
CA LEU A 283 17.74 12.36 -20.82
C LEU A 283 16.60 13.12 -21.52
N ALA A 284 15.78 12.43 -22.33
CA ALA A 284 14.68 13.06 -23.04
C ALA A 284 13.46 13.21 -22.14
N THR A 285 13.17 12.21 -21.32
CA THR A 285 11.94 12.09 -20.51
C THR A 285 12.17 12.40 -19.03
N GLY A 286 13.39 12.18 -18.52
CA GLY A 286 13.68 12.19 -17.08
C GLY A 286 13.20 10.95 -16.33
N LEU A 287 12.56 9.98 -17.00
CA LEU A 287 12.18 8.69 -16.42
C LEU A 287 13.40 7.78 -16.26
N PHE A 288 13.23 6.59 -15.66
CA PHE A 288 14.30 5.61 -15.60
C PHE A 288 14.69 5.13 -17.02
N SER A 289 15.94 4.72 -17.17
CA SER A 289 16.44 4.14 -18.42
C SER A 289 15.93 2.71 -18.58
N ARG A 290 15.92 2.21 -19.82
CA ARG A 290 15.63 0.80 -20.11
C ARG A 290 16.48 -0.15 -19.27
N ARG A 291 17.79 0.12 -19.19
CA ARG A 291 18.73 -0.72 -18.44
C ARG A 291 18.40 -0.74 -16.94
N PHE A 292 17.99 0.40 -16.39
CA PHE A 292 17.52 0.46 -15.01
C PHE A 292 16.29 -0.43 -14.81
N LEU A 293 15.28 -0.32 -15.68
CA LEU A 293 14.08 -1.15 -15.60
C LEU A 293 14.41 -2.65 -15.73
N GLU A 294 15.30 -3.04 -16.63
CA GLU A 294 15.74 -4.44 -16.79
C GLU A 294 16.29 -5.03 -15.48
N SER A 295 17.23 -4.30 -14.86
CA SER A 295 17.84 -4.69 -13.58
C SER A 295 16.86 -4.64 -12.41
N HIS A 296 15.90 -3.72 -12.45
CA HIS A 296 14.85 -3.57 -11.45
C HIS A 296 13.81 -4.69 -11.51
N VAL A 297 13.29 -4.97 -12.70
CA VAL A 297 12.29 -6.01 -12.97
C VAL A 297 12.85 -7.39 -12.64
N GLU A 298 14.15 -7.64 -12.86
CA GLU A 298 14.78 -8.89 -12.45
C GLU A 298 14.64 -9.14 -10.94
N ARG A 299 14.87 -8.11 -10.12
CA ARG A 299 14.71 -8.20 -8.67
C ARG A 299 13.24 -8.32 -8.25
N GLN A 300 12.35 -7.58 -8.91
CA GLN A 300 10.90 -7.68 -8.67
C GLN A 300 10.36 -9.07 -9.00
N LEU A 301 10.82 -9.71 -10.09
CA LEU A 301 10.44 -11.08 -10.43
C LEU A 301 10.80 -12.06 -9.31
N ARG A 302 12.03 -11.99 -8.78
CA ARG A 302 12.47 -12.84 -7.67
C ARG A 302 11.64 -12.61 -6.40
N ALA A 303 11.30 -11.36 -6.11
CA ALA A 303 10.46 -11.03 -4.95
C ALA A 303 9.02 -11.53 -5.12
N ALA A 304 8.43 -11.33 -6.30
CA ALA A 304 7.12 -11.82 -6.66
C ALA A 304 7.04 -13.36 -6.59
N ASP A 305 8.08 -14.07 -7.04
CA ASP A 305 8.17 -15.53 -6.93
C ASP A 305 8.18 -16.00 -5.47
N ARG A 306 9.01 -15.38 -4.62
CA ARG A 306 9.09 -15.73 -3.20
C ARG A 306 7.77 -15.53 -2.45
N ARG A 307 6.96 -14.56 -2.88
CA ARG A 307 5.73 -14.14 -2.18
C ARG A 307 4.45 -14.62 -2.85
N ALA A 308 4.56 -15.34 -3.98
CA ALA A 308 3.44 -15.69 -4.84
C ALA A 308 2.56 -14.47 -5.23
N GLU A 309 3.17 -13.31 -5.39
CA GLU A 309 2.49 -12.05 -5.72
C GLU A 309 2.45 -11.81 -7.24
N PRO A 310 1.39 -11.18 -7.77
CA PRO A 310 1.35 -10.82 -9.18
C PRO A 310 2.30 -9.65 -9.46
N LEU A 311 2.94 -9.67 -10.64
CA LEU A 311 3.72 -8.56 -11.18
C LEU A 311 3.22 -8.30 -12.60
N SER A 312 2.82 -7.07 -12.90
CA SER A 312 2.40 -6.68 -14.25
C SER A 312 3.37 -5.68 -14.86
N LEU A 313 3.49 -5.72 -16.19
CA LEU A 313 4.21 -4.74 -17.00
C LEU A 313 3.20 -4.07 -17.93
N VAL A 314 3.06 -2.76 -17.81
CA VAL A 314 2.31 -1.93 -18.76
C VAL A 314 3.30 -1.33 -19.75
N THR A 315 3.09 -1.58 -21.03
CA THR A 315 3.87 -0.97 -22.11
C THR A 315 3.00 0.06 -22.83
N LEU A 316 3.52 1.26 -22.96
CA LEU A 316 2.86 2.41 -23.56
C LEU A 316 3.62 2.80 -24.84
N LYS A 317 2.89 3.00 -25.94
CA LYS A 317 3.44 3.34 -27.24
C LYS A 317 2.75 4.59 -27.78
N LEU A 318 3.53 5.65 -27.97
CA LEU A 318 3.09 6.85 -28.67
C LEU A 318 3.19 6.63 -30.18
N THR A 319 2.19 7.13 -30.89
CA THR A 319 2.13 7.17 -32.35
C THR A 319 1.75 8.58 -32.80
N GLY A 320 2.09 8.99 -34.03
CA GLY A 320 1.96 10.37 -34.51
C GLY A 320 3.30 10.97 -34.94
N GLU A 321 3.28 12.13 -35.61
CA GLU A 321 4.45 12.75 -36.21
C GLU A 321 5.46 13.23 -35.16
N ARG A 322 4.95 13.85 -34.09
CA ARG A 322 5.75 14.48 -33.02
C ARG A 322 6.14 13.52 -31.88
N ARG A 323 5.81 12.23 -32.00
CA ARG A 323 5.90 11.22 -30.92
C ARG A 323 7.31 11.03 -30.33
N THR A 324 8.35 11.41 -31.06
CA THR A 324 9.75 11.29 -30.63
C THR A 324 10.38 12.64 -30.28
N GLU A 325 9.64 13.75 -30.40
CA GLU A 325 10.15 15.06 -30.02
C GLU A 325 10.38 15.13 -28.51
N ARG A 326 11.52 15.69 -28.10
CA ARG A 326 11.90 15.78 -26.68
C ARG A 326 10.86 16.51 -25.84
N GLN A 327 10.23 17.55 -26.38
CA GLN A 327 9.19 18.31 -25.68
C GLN A 327 7.96 17.43 -25.39
N ILE A 328 7.51 16.64 -26.36
CA ILE A 328 6.39 15.70 -26.23
C ILE A 328 6.74 14.58 -25.24
N LEU A 329 7.92 13.98 -25.37
CA LEU A 329 8.38 12.94 -24.46
C LEU A 329 8.46 13.42 -23.00
N LYS A 330 8.93 14.65 -22.78
CA LYS A 330 9.01 15.26 -21.46
C LYS A 330 7.62 15.61 -20.90
N ALA A 331 6.73 16.18 -21.73
CA ALA A 331 5.36 16.48 -21.34
C ALA A 331 4.57 15.22 -20.99
N PHE A 332 4.74 14.15 -21.79
CA PHE A 332 4.15 12.84 -21.50
C PHE A 332 4.65 12.27 -20.16
N ALA A 333 5.96 12.32 -19.90
CA ALA A 333 6.51 11.86 -18.62
C ALA A 333 5.98 12.65 -17.43
N ALA A 334 5.82 13.98 -17.56
CA ALA A 334 5.25 14.83 -16.52
C ALA A 334 3.75 14.54 -16.27
N CYS A 335 2.99 14.24 -17.33
CA CYS A 335 1.59 13.81 -17.26
C CYS A 335 1.45 12.41 -16.63
N LEU A 336 2.39 11.51 -16.88
CA LEU A 336 2.37 10.14 -16.39
C LEU A 336 2.64 10.04 -14.89
N GLN A 337 3.66 10.75 -14.38
CA GLN A 337 4.18 10.58 -13.02
C GLN A 337 3.12 10.70 -11.90
N PRO A 338 2.19 11.68 -11.91
CA PRO A 338 1.16 11.81 -10.88
C PRO A 338 0.15 10.64 -10.82
N LEU A 339 0.06 9.84 -11.89
CA LEU A 339 -0.87 8.71 -11.98
C LEU A 339 -0.30 7.41 -11.41
N LEU A 340 0.99 7.40 -11.08
CA LEU A 340 1.72 6.24 -10.63
C LEU A 340 1.83 6.21 -9.11
N ARG A 341 1.82 4.99 -8.55
CA ARG A 341 2.10 4.78 -7.14
C ARG A 341 3.60 4.94 -6.88
N GLU A 342 3.95 5.18 -5.62
CA GLU A 342 5.36 5.19 -5.22
C GLU A 342 6.07 3.86 -5.48
N THR A 343 5.33 2.75 -5.57
CA THR A 343 5.87 1.43 -5.87
C THR A 343 6.07 1.18 -7.36
N ASP A 344 5.42 1.94 -8.23
CA ASP A 344 5.50 1.70 -9.67
C ASP A 344 6.82 2.26 -10.21
N CYS A 345 7.41 1.58 -11.20
CA CYS A 345 8.65 2.05 -11.84
C CYS A 345 8.41 2.27 -13.33
N ALA A 346 8.38 3.54 -13.73
CA ALA A 346 8.26 3.95 -15.14
C ALA A 346 9.63 4.25 -15.77
N ALA A 347 9.84 3.73 -16.97
CA ALA A 347 11.07 3.89 -17.73
C ALA A 347 10.82 4.12 -19.22
N ALA A 348 11.75 4.81 -19.87
CA ALA A 348 11.79 4.91 -21.33
C ALA A 348 12.50 3.66 -21.91
N LEU A 349 11.79 2.90 -22.76
CA LEU A 349 12.32 1.69 -23.39
C LEU A 349 12.99 1.99 -24.73
N SER A 350 12.39 2.92 -25.49
CA SER A 350 12.92 3.49 -26.72
C SER A 350 12.15 4.77 -27.06
N ALA A 351 12.50 5.46 -28.15
CA ALA A 351 11.82 6.68 -28.54
C ALA A 351 10.31 6.47 -28.76
N GLY A 352 9.49 7.09 -27.91
CA GLY A 352 8.03 6.96 -27.93
C GLY A 352 7.50 5.65 -27.35
N ILE A 353 8.32 4.83 -26.69
CA ILE A 353 7.89 3.59 -26.01
C ILE A 353 8.33 3.62 -24.55
N PHE A 354 7.38 3.38 -23.65
CA PHE A 354 7.58 3.43 -22.21
C PHE A 354 7.12 2.13 -21.57
N GLY A 355 7.76 1.74 -20.48
CA GLY A 355 7.44 0.56 -19.68
C GLY A 355 7.18 0.97 -18.24
N ILE A 356 6.18 0.37 -17.62
CA ILE A 356 5.82 0.61 -16.22
C ILE A 356 5.69 -0.76 -15.54
N SER A 357 6.56 -1.07 -14.60
CA SER A 357 6.42 -2.26 -13.77
C SER A 357 5.50 -1.96 -12.58
N LEU A 358 4.54 -2.85 -12.35
CA LEU A 358 3.50 -2.76 -11.33
C LEU A 358 3.60 -3.96 -10.37
N PRO A 359 4.36 -3.86 -9.27
CA PRO A 359 4.44 -4.91 -8.26
C PRO A 359 3.09 -5.12 -7.56
N ALA A 360 2.87 -6.33 -7.05
CA ALA A 360 1.62 -6.78 -6.40
C ALA A 360 0.34 -6.42 -7.18
N THR A 361 0.43 -6.37 -8.51
CA THR A 361 -0.66 -5.92 -9.37
C THR A 361 -0.96 -6.97 -10.46
N PRO A 362 -2.16 -7.55 -10.48
CA PRO A 362 -2.57 -8.48 -11.53
C PRO A 362 -2.93 -7.74 -12.82
N TYR A 363 -3.10 -8.48 -13.92
CA TYR A 363 -3.41 -7.98 -15.25
C TYR A 363 -4.53 -6.93 -15.26
N ARG A 364 -5.64 -7.23 -14.55
CA ARG A 364 -6.79 -6.32 -14.47
C ARG A 364 -6.43 -4.97 -13.87
N GLY A 365 -5.54 -4.94 -12.88
CA GLY A 365 -5.03 -3.70 -12.29
C GLY A 365 -4.19 -2.90 -13.29
N GLY A 366 -3.30 -3.58 -14.03
CA GLY A 366 -2.51 -2.95 -15.08
C GLY A 366 -3.37 -2.36 -16.21
N ALA A 367 -4.43 -3.07 -16.62
CA ALA A 367 -5.35 -2.58 -17.65
C ALA A 367 -6.10 -1.33 -17.19
N ARG A 368 -6.57 -1.30 -15.93
CA ARG A 368 -7.22 -0.11 -15.35
C ARG A 368 -6.29 1.10 -15.32
N LEU A 369 -5.03 0.91 -14.93
CA LEU A 369 -4.04 1.98 -14.96
C LEU A 369 -3.80 2.49 -16.39
N ALA A 370 -3.64 1.59 -17.35
CA ALA A 370 -3.40 1.95 -18.74
C ALA A 370 -4.57 2.74 -19.34
N THR A 371 -5.81 2.35 -19.06
CA THR A 371 -7.02 3.10 -19.43
C THR A 371 -7.02 4.49 -18.78
N ARG A 372 -6.73 4.58 -17.47
CA ARG A 372 -6.67 5.89 -16.77
C ARG A 372 -5.63 6.82 -17.39
N ILE A 373 -4.45 6.31 -17.72
CA ILE A 373 -3.39 7.08 -18.39
C ILE A 373 -3.87 7.56 -19.75
N ALA A 374 -4.51 6.70 -20.54
CA ALA A 374 -5.02 7.06 -21.85
C ALA A 374 -6.13 8.13 -21.80
N THR A 375 -7.07 8.01 -20.87
CA THR A 375 -8.10 9.04 -20.64
C THR A 375 -7.46 10.36 -20.22
N HIS A 376 -6.57 10.33 -19.23
CA HIS A 376 -5.90 11.54 -18.76
C HIS A 376 -5.07 12.22 -19.85
N LEU A 377 -4.41 11.44 -20.72
CA LEU A 377 -3.65 11.95 -21.84
C LEU A 377 -4.55 12.66 -22.87
N SER A 378 -5.73 12.11 -23.15
CA SER A 378 -6.68 12.68 -24.12
C SER A 378 -7.19 14.06 -23.71
N GLU A 379 -7.14 14.37 -22.41
CA GLU A 379 -7.52 15.66 -21.85
C GLU A 379 -6.38 16.69 -21.89
N GLN A 380 -5.15 16.31 -22.27
CA GLN A 380 -3.98 17.19 -22.29
C GLN A 380 -3.80 17.87 -23.65
N PRO A 381 -4.03 19.20 -23.77
CA PRO A 381 -3.91 19.89 -25.06
C PRO A 381 -2.49 19.85 -25.66
N SER A 382 -1.47 19.77 -24.80
CA SER A 382 -0.06 19.70 -25.23
C SER A 382 0.31 18.36 -25.89
N LEU A 383 -0.56 17.36 -25.81
CA LEU A 383 -0.33 15.99 -26.28
C LEU A 383 -1.43 15.54 -27.27
N SER A 384 -2.23 16.47 -27.82
CA SER A 384 -3.31 16.18 -28.77
C SER A 384 -2.85 15.49 -30.06
N ASP A 385 -1.61 15.76 -30.47
CA ASP A 385 -1.07 15.29 -31.76
C ASP A 385 -0.46 13.87 -31.67
N VAL A 386 -0.55 13.23 -30.50
CA VAL A 386 -0.07 11.87 -30.29
C VAL A 386 -1.20 10.94 -29.84
N VAL A 387 -1.18 9.73 -30.38
CA VAL A 387 -2.10 8.67 -30.01
C VAL A 387 -1.37 7.64 -29.15
N LEU A 388 -1.92 7.37 -27.96
CA LEU A 388 -1.40 6.36 -27.04
C LEU A 388 -2.05 5.00 -27.32
N SER A 389 -1.21 3.99 -27.53
CA SER A 389 -1.61 2.59 -27.49
C SER A 389 -0.93 1.91 -26.30
N TRP A 390 -1.56 0.92 -25.69
CA TRP A 390 -1.03 0.27 -24.50
C TRP A 390 -1.19 -1.25 -24.52
N ARG A 391 -0.36 -1.94 -23.74
CA ARG A 391 -0.37 -3.39 -23.58
C ARG A 391 -0.05 -3.74 -22.14
N VAL A 392 -0.63 -4.82 -21.63
CA VAL A 392 -0.36 -5.33 -20.28
C VAL A 392 0.08 -6.77 -20.38
N VAL A 393 1.12 -7.12 -19.64
CA VAL A 393 1.58 -8.50 -19.48
C VAL A 393 1.70 -8.78 -17.99
N GLU A 394 1.07 -9.85 -17.53
CA GLU A 394 1.26 -10.36 -16.17
C GLU A 394 2.36 -11.42 -16.17
N LYS A 395 3.20 -11.40 -15.14
CA LYS A 395 4.25 -12.38 -14.90
C LYS A 395 3.67 -13.80 -14.92
N ARG A 396 4.44 -14.73 -15.51
CA ARG A 396 4.22 -16.17 -15.48
C ARG A 396 5.48 -16.86 -14.96
N ALA A 397 5.37 -18.12 -14.55
CA ALA A 397 6.48 -18.88 -13.96
C ALA A 397 7.71 -18.99 -14.89
N TYR A 398 7.51 -19.00 -16.22
CA TYR A 398 8.58 -19.12 -17.21
C TYR A 398 9.21 -17.77 -17.61
N HIS A 399 8.72 -16.64 -17.07
CA HIS A 399 9.27 -15.34 -17.41
C HIS A 399 10.59 -15.08 -16.68
N SER A 400 11.63 -14.81 -17.47
CA SER A 400 12.85 -14.10 -17.06
C SER A 400 12.62 -12.60 -17.21
N ALA A 401 13.50 -11.75 -16.67
CA ALA A 401 13.42 -10.30 -16.85
C ALA A 401 13.36 -9.91 -18.33
N LYS A 402 14.23 -10.52 -19.14
CA LYS A 402 14.29 -10.30 -20.59
C LYS A 402 12.99 -10.73 -21.28
N THR A 403 12.56 -11.99 -21.07
CA THR A 403 11.36 -12.50 -21.74
C THR A 403 10.08 -11.81 -21.28
N PHE A 404 10.03 -11.30 -20.05
CA PHE A 404 8.92 -10.51 -19.55
C PHE A 404 8.82 -9.14 -20.23
N LEU A 405 9.95 -8.44 -20.38
CA LEU A 405 10.00 -7.16 -21.09
C LEU A 405 9.73 -7.33 -22.59
N ASP A 406 10.29 -8.37 -23.21
CA ASP A 406 10.05 -8.69 -24.62
C ASP A 406 8.58 -9.01 -24.89
N ALA A 407 7.90 -9.71 -23.97
CA ALA A 407 6.45 -9.97 -24.05
C ALA A 407 5.62 -8.68 -23.97
N GLY A 408 6.08 -7.67 -23.22
CA GLY A 408 5.46 -6.34 -23.17
C GLY A 408 5.64 -5.54 -24.45
N LEU A 409 6.76 -5.74 -25.15
CA LEU A 409 7.10 -5.05 -26.41
C LEU A 409 6.53 -5.74 -27.66
N SER A 410 6.16 -7.02 -27.55
CA SER A 410 5.67 -7.84 -28.68
C SER A 410 4.18 -8.17 -28.56
N GLY A 411 3.48 -8.15 -29.69
CA GLY A 411 2.05 -8.48 -29.78
C GLY A 411 1.14 -7.25 -29.94
N PRO A 412 -0.20 -7.46 -29.92
CA PRO A 412 -1.16 -6.40 -30.16
C PRO A 412 -1.18 -5.39 -29.00
N PHE A 413 -1.26 -4.12 -29.37
CA PHE A 413 -1.51 -3.00 -28.47
C PHE A 413 -2.98 -2.61 -28.59
N MET A 414 -3.63 -2.35 -27.45
CA MET A 414 -4.96 -1.77 -27.39
C MET A 414 -4.87 -0.27 -27.62
N ARG A 415 -5.87 0.28 -28.31
CA ARG A 415 -6.10 1.73 -28.42
C ARG A 415 -7.37 2.04 -27.65
N LEU A 416 -7.40 3.17 -26.95
CA LEU A 416 -8.69 3.79 -26.69
C LEU A 416 -9.14 4.38 -28.02
N GLU A 417 -10.15 3.79 -28.64
CA GLU A 417 -10.92 4.52 -29.64
C GLU A 417 -11.62 5.66 -28.87
N ALA A 418 -11.40 6.91 -29.29
CA ALA A 418 -12.15 8.03 -28.77
C ALA A 418 -13.63 7.74 -29.01
N ALA A 419 -14.41 7.64 -27.93
CA ALA A 419 -15.86 7.52 -28.00
C ALA A 419 -16.49 8.81 -28.53
#